data_AF-A0A8T3VT92-F1
#
_entry.id   AF-A0A8T3VT92-F1
#
_cell.length_a   1.000
_cell.length_b   1.000
_cell.length_c   1.000
_cell.angle_alpha   90.00
_cell.angle_beta   90.00
_cell.angle_gamma   90.00
#
_symmetry.space_group_name_H-M   'P 1'
#
loop_
_entity.id
_entity.type
_entity.pdbx_description
1 polymer ?
#
loop_
_entity_poly.entity_id
_entity_poly.type
_entity_poly.pdbx_seq_one_letter_code
_entity_poly.pdbx_strand_id
1 'polypeptide(L)'
;MEEVATMKCITSSTYPAKVVKSGKVKYVAIPANVLHRMGLEEGDLLDVTISFPKMEEYDMETLRSLRDTDNTNKRSRRESE
;
A
#
# COMPACT_ATOMS: atom_id res chain seq x y z
N MET A 1 39.73 -19.41 13.29
CA MET A 1 38.92 -18.21 13.58
C MET A 1 37.80 -18.22 12.57
N GLU A 2 36.60 -18.65 12.97
CA GLU A 2 35.42 -18.56 12.10
C GLU A 2 35.01 -17.10 12.01
N GLU A 3 34.97 -16.58 10.78
CA GLU A 3 34.48 -15.25 10.48
C GLU A 3 32.96 -15.29 10.64
N VAL A 4 32.47 -14.84 11.81
CA VAL A 4 31.04 -14.68 12.05
C VAL A 4 30.56 -13.58 11.11
N ALA A 5 29.91 -13.96 10.02
CA ALA A 5 29.24 -13.03 9.13
C ALA A 5 28.19 -12.27 9.94
N THR A 6 28.54 -11.05 10.38
CA THR A 6 27.60 -10.17 11.07
C THR A 6 26.52 -9.78 10.07
N MET A 7 25.35 -10.40 10.21
CA MET A 7 24.17 -10.10 9.39
C MET A 7 23.86 -8.61 9.59
N LYS A 8 24.07 -7.81 8.55
CA LYS A 8 23.82 -6.36 8.62
C LYS A 8 22.34 -6.14 8.92
N CYS A 9 22.04 -5.56 10.08
CA CYS A 9 20.69 -5.23 10.48
C CYS A 9 20.12 -4.15 9.54
N ILE A 10 18.85 -4.28 9.18
CA ILE A 10 18.15 -3.27 8.37
C ILE A 10 17.64 -2.15 9.29
N THR A 11 17.70 -0.90 8.82
CA THR A 11 17.32 0.28 9.62
C THR A 11 15.82 0.60 9.56
N SER A 12 15.13 0.19 8.50
CA SER A 12 13.69 0.37 8.35
C SER A 12 13.07 -0.78 7.56
N SER A 13 11.78 -1.03 7.81
CA SER A 13 11.01 -2.04 7.08
C SER A 13 9.56 -1.62 6.94
N THR A 14 8.99 -1.85 5.75
CA THR A 14 7.57 -1.62 5.47
C THR A 14 6.94 -2.94 5.06
N TYR A 15 5.81 -3.28 5.67
CA TYR A 15 5.08 -4.51 5.38
C TYR A 15 3.57 -4.27 5.55
N PRO A 16 2.73 -4.99 4.77
CA PRO A 16 1.30 -4.97 5.00
C PRO A 16 0.99 -5.58 6.36
N ALA A 17 0.15 -4.89 7.13
CA ALA A 17 -0.21 -5.32 8.46
C ALA A 17 -1.71 -5.14 8.72
N LYS A 18 -2.24 -5.92 9.66
CA LYS A 18 -3.63 -5.83 10.10
C LYS A 18 -3.68 -5.34 11.54
N VAL A 19 -4.51 -4.34 11.79
CA VAL A 19 -4.82 -3.90 13.16
C VAL A 19 -5.77 -4.92 13.78
N VAL A 20 -5.37 -5.48 14.92
CA VAL A 20 -6.19 -6.42 15.70
C VAL A 20 -6.65 -5.73 16.98
N LYS A 21 -7.87 -6.04 17.42
CA LYS A 21 -8.46 -5.49 18.65
C LYS A 21 -8.62 -6.61 19.68
N SER A 22 -8.06 -6.43 20.87
CA SER A 22 -8.31 -7.28 22.04
C SER A 22 -8.83 -6.41 23.18
N GLY A 23 -10.11 -6.56 23.51
CA GLY A 23 -10.80 -5.70 24.48
C GLY A 23 -10.78 -4.23 24.06
N LYS A 24 -10.09 -3.39 24.84
CA LYS A 24 -9.91 -1.95 24.56
C LYS A 24 -8.60 -1.63 23.85
N VAL A 25 -7.70 -2.59 23.69
CA VAL A 25 -6.37 -2.38 23.11
C VAL A 25 -6.37 -2.75 21.62
N LYS A 26 -5.73 -1.90 20.82
CA LYS A 26 -5.43 -2.18 19.41
C LYS A 26 -3.94 -2.44 19.29
N TYR A 27 -3.55 -3.47 18.56
CA TYR A 27 -2.15 -3.80 18.32
C TYR A 27 -1.94 -4.22 16.87
N VAL A 28 -0.69 -4.10 16.43
CA VAL A 28 -0.20 -4.59 15.14
C VAL A 28 0.89 -5.62 15.45
N ALA A 29 0.76 -6.83 14.92
CA ALA A 29 1.77 -7.85 15.11
C ALA A 29 2.96 -7.58 14.18
N ILE A 30 4.17 -7.57 14.76
CA ILE A 30 5.42 -7.48 14.00
C ILE A 30 5.84 -8.90 13.60
N PRO A 31 6.05 -9.18 12.30
CA PRO A 31 6.55 -10.48 11.87
C PRO A 31 7.93 -10.83 12.45
N ALA A 32 8.15 -12.08 12.85
CA ALA A 32 9.41 -12.53 13.46
C ALA A 32 10.64 -12.31 12.56
N ASN A 33 10.47 -12.44 11.23
CA ASN A 33 11.52 -12.14 10.26
C ASN A 33 11.87 -10.65 10.17
N VAL A 34 10.96 -9.75 10.55
CA VAL A 34 11.25 -8.32 10.66
C VAL A 34 12.04 -8.06 11.94
N LEU A 35 11.63 -8.63 13.08
CA LEU A 35 12.36 -8.56 14.34
C LEU A 35 13.80 -9.02 14.19
N HIS A 36 14.01 -10.22 13.63
CA HIS A 36 15.35 -10.79 13.44
C HIS A 36 16.24 -9.95 12.50
N ARG A 37 15.68 -9.45 11.39
CA ARG A 37 16.45 -8.64 10.43
C ARG A 37 16.80 -7.25 10.95
N MET A 38 15.98 -6.71 11.86
CA MET A 38 16.24 -5.42 12.50
C MET A 38 17.05 -5.54 13.78
N GLY A 39 17.25 -6.76 14.31
CA GLY A 39 17.93 -6.98 15.57
C GLY A 39 17.15 -6.43 16.77
N LEU A 40 15.82 -6.54 16.72
CA LEU A 40 14.92 -6.01 17.75
C LEU A 40 14.51 -7.08 18.75
N GLU A 41 14.37 -6.66 20.00
CA GLU A 41 13.91 -7.49 21.13
C GLU A 41 12.59 -6.96 21.71
N GLU A 42 11.90 -7.81 22.50
CA GLU A 42 10.69 -7.39 23.19
C GLU A 42 11.02 -6.31 24.23
N GLY A 43 10.33 -5.17 24.13
CA GLY A 43 10.55 -4.01 25.01
C GLY A 43 11.26 -2.85 24.34
N ASP A 44 11.81 -3.04 23.14
CA ASP A 44 12.42 -1.97 22.37
C ASP A 44 11.40 -0.90 21.95
N LEU A 45 11.82 0.37 22.05
CA LEU A 45 11.04 1.51 21.58
C LEU A 45 11.28 1.73 20.09
N LEU A 46 10.19 1.83 19.32
CA LEU A 46 10.22 1.92 17.86
C LEU A 46 9.41 3.12 17.38
N ASP A 47 9.96 3.86 16.42
CA ASP A 47 9.22 4.85 15.64
C ASP A 47 8.41 4.15 14.55
N VAL A 48 7.08 4.23 14.62
CA VAL A 48 6.17 3.51 13.71
C VAL A 48 5.32 4.49 12.90
N THR A 49 5.26 4.27 11.59
CA THR A 49 4.32 4.97 10.69
C THR A 49 3.28 3.99 10.16
N ILE A 50 2.00 4.35 10.25
CA ILE A 50 0.88 3.58 9.69
C ILE A 50 0.29 4.35 8.52
N SER A 51 0.29 3.75 7.33
CA SER A 51 -0.32 4.31 6.13
C SER A 51 -1.49 3.44 5.66
N PHE A 52 -2.57 4.09 5.24
CA PHE A 52 -3.68 3.44 4.56
C PHE A 52 -3.57 3.74 3.06
N PRO A 53 -3.76 2.74 2.18
CA PRO A 53 -3.83 3.02 0.75
C PRO A 53 -5.01 3.95 0.50
N LYS A 54 -4.79 5.00 -0.29
CA LYS A 54 -5.89 5.83 -0.78
C LYS A 54 -6.68 4.95 -1.76
N MET A 55 -7.95 4.69 -1.46
CA MET A 55 -8.87 4.29 -2.51
C MET A 55 -9.06 5.51 -3.39
N GLU A 56 -8.59 5.45 -4.63
CA GLU A 56 -9.05 6.38 -5.65
C GLU A 56 -10.53 6.08 -5.86
N GLU A 57 -11.39 6.91 -5.27
CA GLU A 57 -12.79 6.95 -5.64
C GLU A 57 -12.82 7.47 -7.08
N TYR A 58 -12.96 6.56 -8.04
CA TYR A 58 -13.29 6.96 -9.40
C TYR A 58 -14.66 7.63 -9.35
N ASP A 59 -14.66 8.95 -9.47
CA ASP A 59 -15.88 9.70 -9.62
C ASP A 59 -16.58 9.23 -10.90
N MET A 60 -17.73 8.58 -10.71
CA MET A 60 -18.57 8.06 -11.78
C MET A 60 -19.03 9.17 -12.74
N GLU A 61 -19.04 10.44 -12.31
CA GLU A 61 -19.31 11.59 -13.21
C GLU A 61 -18.19 11.80 -14.23
N THR A 62 -16.93 11.56 -13.83
CA THR A 62 -15.78 11.68 -14.74
C THR A 62 -15.77 10.56 -15.78
N LEU A 63 -16.12 9.34 -15.37
CA LEU A 63 -16.25 8.19 -16.28
C LEU A 63 -17.43 8.33 -17.26
N ARG A 64 -18.54 8.95 -16.85
CA ARG A 64 -19.65 9.27 -17.76
C ARG A 64 -19.23 10.29 -18.82
N SER A 65 -18.52 11.33 -18.41
CA SER A 65 -18.04 12.40 -19.31
C SER A 65 -17.12 11.87 -20.42
N LEU A 66 -16.27 10.87 -20.13
CA LEU A 66 -15.40 10.23 -21.11
C LEU A 66 -16.16 9.38 -22.15
N ARG A 67 -17.32 8.82 -21.78
CA ARG A 67 -18.12 7.97 -22.67
C ARG A 67 -18.91 8.78 -23.70
N ASP A 68 -19.29 10.00 -23.36
CA ASP A 68 -20.06 10.88 -24.26
C ASP A 68 -19.19 11.57 -25.32
N THR A 69 -17.88 11.70 -25.11
CA THR A 69 -16.95 12.29 -26.09
C THR A 69 -16.59 11.38 -27.28
N ASP A 70 -16.81 10.07 -27.20
CA ASP A 70 -16.47 9.12 -28.29
C ASP A 70 -17.56 8.97 -29.36
N ASN A 71 -18.75 9.56 -29.15
CA ASN A 71 -19.93 9.28 -30.00
C ASN A 71 -20.30 10.38 -31.01
N THR A 72 -19.56 11.49 -31.08
CA THR A 72 -19.89 12.61 -31.99
C THR A 72 -18.98 12.75 -33.21
N ASN A 73 -17.95 11.90 -33.40
CA ASN A 73 -17.00 12.10 -34.50
C ASN A 73 -16.96 11.02 -35.60
N LYS A 74 -18.03 10.20 -35.77
CA LYS A 74 -18.08 9.17 -36.83
C LYS A 74 -19.36 9.12 -37.67
N ARG A 75 -20.10 10.22 -37.82
CA ARG A 75 -21.20 10.31 -38.81
C ARG A 75 -21.25 11.65 -39.51
N SER A 76 -20.25 11.94 -40.32
CA SER A 76 -20.33 13.00 -41.33
C SER A 76 -19.38 12.73 -42.51
N ARG A 77 -19.74 11.73 -43.32
CA ARG A 77 -19.42 11.78 -44.75
C ARG A 77 -20.65 11.32 -45.52
N ARG A 78 -21.32 12.34 -46.06
CA ARG A 78 -22.58 12.36 -46.79
C ARG A 78 -22.62 11.33 -47.91
N GLU A 79 -23.72 10.60 -47.97
CA GLU A 79 -24.39 10.27 -49.23
C GLU A 79 -24.87 11.58 -49.86
N SER A 80 -24.42 11.87 -51.07
CA SER A 80 -25.07 12.79 -52.02
C SER A 80 -24.54 12.42 -53.40
N GLU A 81 -25.43 11.81 -54.18
CA GLU A 81 -25.52 11.68 -55.65
C GLU A 81 -24.24 11.73 -56.50
#